data_AF-A0A2G5VK00-F1
#
_entry.id   AF-A0A2G5VK00-F1
#
_cell.length_a   1.000
_cell.length_b   1.000
_cell.length_c   1.000
_cell.angle_alpha   90.00
_cell.angle_beta   90.00
_cell.angle_gamma   90.00
#
_symmetry.space_group_name_H-M   'P 1'
#
loop_
_entity.id
_entity.type
_entity.pdbx_description
1 polymer ?
#
loop_
_entity_poly.entity_id
_entity_poly.type
_entity_poly.pdbx_seq_one_letter_code
_entity_poly.pdbx_strand_id
1 'polypeptide(L)'
;MVLSVYPNETVAVGQVGLVIVVAGMAGSVVGGFILDKFKKFKLTTIMIYLFSFIGMLSFTLTIDLDSMVIVFINAALLGFFMTGYLPIGFEFAAEITYPAAEGTTSGLLNASAQIFGIALTWLMGIVMHSFGTLTSNIIMSTCLIVGTVLTCFIREDLKRQKAHSVQCQIPTSETQLTSCTIQQNEHF
;
A
#
# COMPACT_ATOMS: atom_id res chain seq x y z
N MET A 1 -5.97 20.90 8.01
CA MET A 1 -4.88 21.45 7.18
C MET A 1 -5.40 22.38 6.09
N VAL A 2 -6.26 21.94 5.16
CA VAL A 2 -6.72 22.80 4.06
C VAL A 2 -7.72 23.88 4.54
N LEU A 3 -8.62 23.52 5.47
CA LEU A 3 -9.64 24.45 6.01
C LEU A 3 -9.06 25.66 6.75
N SER A 4 -7.85 25.53 7.34
CA SER A 4 -7.17 26.63 8.04
C SER A 4 -6.55 27.66 7.08
N VAL A 5 -6.36 27.30 5.81
CA VAL A 5 -5.85 28.20 4.76
C VAL A 5 -6.99 28.78 3.92
N TYR A 6 -8.09 28.03 3.75
CA TYR A 6 -9.25 28.45 2.95
C TYR A 6 -10.57 28.42 3.76
N PRO A 7 -10.78 29.37 4.69
CA PRO A 7 -11.92 29.35 5.61
C PRO A 7 -13.28 29.62 4.96
N ASN A 8 -13.31 30.27 3.78
CA ASN A 8 -14.55 30.58 3.04
C ASN A 8 -14.96 29.49 2.03
N GLU A 9 -14.11 28.48 1.81
CA GLU A 9 -14.26 27.44 0.79
C GLU A 9 -14.56 26.05 1.43
N THR A 10 -15.38 26.03 2.48
CA THR A 10 -15.68 24.80 3.25
C THR A 10 -16.22 23.66 2.38
N VAL A 11 -17.01 23.97 1.35
CA VAL A 11 -17.54 23.01 0.38
C VAL A 11 -16.43 22.41 -0.49
N ALA A 12 -15.53 23.25 -1.02
CA ALA A 12 -14.41 22.78 -1.85
C ALA A 12 -13.45 21.91 -1.05
N VAL A 13 -13.19 22.24 0.23
CA VAL A 13 -12.37 21.40 1.12
C VAL A 13 -13.00 20.03 1.34
N GLY A 14 -14.33 19.95 1.49
CA GLY A 14 -15.04 18.67 1.55
C GLY A 14 -14.93 17.87 0.24
N GLN A 15 -15.04 18.55 -0.90
CA GLN A 15 -14.89 17.94 -2.22
C GLN A 15 -13.49 17.39 -2.48
N VAL A 16 -12.43 18.01 -1.94
CA VAL A 16 -11.06 17.45 -2.00
C VAL A 16 -11.03 16.05 -1.37
N GLY A 17 -11.68 15.87 -0.22
CA GLY A 17 -11.82 14.56 0.42
C GLY A 17 -12.54 13.52 -0.46
N LEU A 18 -13.63 13.93 -1.12
CA LEU A 18 -14.34 13.07 -2.06
C LEU A 18 -13.45 12.66 -3.24
N VAL A 19 -12.69 13.60 -3.81
CA VAL A 19 -11.78 13.32 -4.94
C VAL A 19 -10.69 12.33 -4.55
N ILE A 20 -10.11 12.44 -3.35
CA ILE A 20 -9.14 11.47 -2.82
C ILE A 20 -9.74 10.07 -2.81
N VAL A 21 -10.96 9.93 -2.29
CA VAL A 21 -11.64 8.63 -2.17
C VAL A 21 -11.93 8.04 -3.55
N VAL A 22 -12.50 8.83 -4.47
CA VAL A 22 -12.86 8.34 -5.82
C VAL A 22 -11.62 7.98 -6.63
N ALA A 23 -10.60 8.84 -6.62
CA ALA A 23 -9.32 8.55 -7.29
C ALA A 23 -8.65 7.31 -6.66
N GLY A 24 -8.75 7.17 -5.34
CA GLY A 24 -8.24 6.01 -4.63
C GLY A 24 -8.91 4.70 -5.01
N MET A 25 -10.24 4.68 -5.20
CA MET A 25 -10.95 3.50 -5.69
C MET A 25 -10.44 3.08 -7.08
N ALA A 26 -10.26 4.05 -7.99
CA ALA A 26 -9.69 3.79 -9.31
C ALA A 26 -8.26 3.24 -9.20
N GLY A 27 -7.45 3.81 -8.31
CA GLY A 27 -6.10 3.35 -8.00
C GLY A 27 -6.06 1.91 -7.49
N SER A 28 -7.00 1.50 -6.63
CA SER A 28 -7.08 0.12 -6.14
C SER A 28 -7.36 -0.89 -7.25
N VAL A 29 -8.26 -0.56 -8.19
CA VAL A 29 -8.57 -1.42 -9.33
C VAL A 29 -7.34 -1.58 -10.23
N VAL A 30 -6.67 -0.46 -10.57
CA VAL A 30 -5.48 -0.48 -11.42
C VAL A 30 -4.32 -1.19 -10.73
N GLY A 31 -4.09 -0.91 -9.44
CA GLY A 31 -3.04 -1.53 -8.63
C GLY A 31 -3.21 -3.05 -8.51
N GLY A 32 -4.44 -3.51 -8.24
CA GLY A 32 -4.77 -4.94 -8.22
C GLY A 32 -4.52 -5.60 -9.58
N PHE A 33 -5.02 -4.99 -10.66
CA PHE A 33 -4.81 -5.52 -12.02
C PHE A 33 -3.34 -5.60 -12.43
N ILE A 34 -2.54 -4.57 -12.09
CA ILE A 34 -1.08 -4.58 -12.34
C ILE A 34 -0.44 -5.72 -11.55
N LEU A 35 -0.82 -5.89 -10.30
CA LEU A 35 -0.24 -6.92 -9.45
C LEU A 35 -0.57 -8.34 -9.94
N ASP A 36 -1.82 -8.59 -10.35
CA ASP A 36 -2.25 -9.84 -10.95
C ASP A 36 -1.39 -10.23 -12.16
N LYS A 37 -1.05 -9.24 -12.99
CA LYS A 37 -0.29 -9.45 -14.22
C LYS A 37 1.21 -9.64 -13.98
N PHE A 38 1.81 -8.85 -13.09
CA PHE A 38 3.26 -8.82 -12.91
C PHE A 38 3.75 -9.72 -11.76
N LYS A 39 2.91 -10.01 -10.76
CA LYS A 39 3.22 -10.80 -9.55
C LYS A 39 4.52 -10.40 -8.83
N LYS A 40 4.98 -9.16 -9.04
CA LYS A 40 6.20 -8.58 -8.45
C LYS A 40 5.80 -7.56 -7.39
N PHE A 41 5.52 -8.05 -6.19
CA PHE A 41 4.97 -7.26 -5.08
C PHE A 41 5.91 -6.13 -4.65
N LYS A 42 7.21 -6.41 -4.50
CA LYS A 42 8.18 -5.40 -4.09
C LYS A 42 8.38 -4.29 -5.12
N LEU A 43 8.45 -4.62 -6.41
CA LEU A 43 8.64 -3.62 -7.47
C LEU A 43 7.44 -2.66 -7.53
N THR A 44 6.22 -3.20 -7.53
CA THR A 44 5.00 -2.40 -7.56
C THR A 44 4.89 -1.51 -6.32
N THR A 45 5.25 -2.04 -5.14
CA THR A 45 5.26 -1.27 -3.89
C THR A 45 6.24 -0.10 -3.94
N ILE A 46 7.48 -0.33 -4.39
CA ILE A 46 8.50 0.72 -4.52
C ILE A 46 8.05 1.82 -5.50
N MET A 47 7.47 1.43 -6.64
CA MET A 47 6.98 2.39 -7.62
C MET A 47 5.87 3.27 -7.05
N ILE A 48 4.87 2.67 -6.38
CA ILE A 48 3.79 3.41 -5.75
C ILE A 48 4.31 4.37 -4.68
N TYR A 49 5.25 3.92 -3.84
CA TYR A 49 5.87 4.78 -2.84
C TYR A 49 6.63 5.96 -3.44
N LEU A 50 7.34 5.75 -4.55
CA LEU A 50 8.07 6.80 -5.24
C LEU A 50 7.12 7.86 -5.84
N PHE A 51 6.03 7.42 -6.48
CA PHE A 51 5.00 8.32 -6.99
C PHE A 51 4.24 9.05 -5.88
N SER A 52 3.93 8.37 -4.78
CA SER A 52 3.32 8.99 -3.59
C SER A 52 4.22 10.05 -2.96
N PHE A 53 5.54 9.80 -2.89
CA PHE A 53 6.50 10.77 -2.39
C PHE A 53 6.58 12.02 -3.27
N ILE A 54 6.61 11.85 -4.60
CA ILE A 54 6.55 12.96 -5.55
C ILE A 54 5.24 13.74 -5.39
N GLY A 55 4.10 13.05 -5.27
CA GLY A 55 2.81 13.67 -5.03
C GLY A 55 2.76 14.46 -3.71
N MET A 56 3.38 13.94 -2.65
CA MET A 56 3.46 14.62 -1.36
C MET A 56 4.36 15.87 -1.41
N LEU A 57 5.48 15.79 -2.14
CA LEU A 57 6.37 16.93 -2.35
C LEU A 57 5.67 18.02 -3.18
N SER A 58 4.98 17.65 -4.26
CA SER A 58 4.16 18.57 -5.05
C SER A 58 3.04 19.19 -4.22
N PHE A 59 2.35 18.41 -3.38
CA PHE A 59 1.32 18.92 -2.48
C PHE A 59 1.88 19.94 -1.48
N THR A 60 3.06 19.67 -0.90
CA THR A 60 3.71 20.56 0.06
C THR A 60 4.14 21.88 -0.58
N LEU A 61 4.72 21.83 -1.78
CA LEU A 61 5.15 23.04 -2.52
C LEU A 61 3.97 23.85 -3.05
N THR A 62 2.81 23.22 -3.26
CA THR A 62 1.66 23.87 -3.88
C THR A 62 0.62 24.38 -2.89
N ILE A 63 0.74 24.04 -1.60
CA ILE A 63 -0.24 24.46 -0.61
C ILE A 63 -0.25 25.98 -0.38
N ASP A 64 0.88 26.64 -0.64
CA ASP A 64 1.05 28.09 -0.50
C ASP A 64 0.70 28.87 -1.79
N LEU A 65 0.48 28.16 -2.90
CA LEU A 65 -0.07 28.74 -4.13
C LEU A 65 -1.60 28.73 -3.98
N ASP A 66 -2.21 29.91 -3.97
CA ASP A 66 -3.65 30.19 -3.77
C ASP A 66 -4.57 29.63 -4.88
N SER A 67 -4.36 28.38 -5.30
CA SER A 67 -5.04 27.74 -6.42
C SER A 67 -5.62 26.38 -6.02
N MET A 68 -6.92 26.37 -5.78
CA MET A 68 -7.71 25.18 -5.44
C MET A 68 -7.56 24.06 -6.46
N VAL A 69 -7.50 24.38 -7.76
CA VAL A 69 -7.41 23.38 -8.83
C VAL A 69 -6.17 22.50 -8.66
N ILE A 70 -5.05 23.08 -8.24
CA ILE A 70 -3.81 22.31 -8.09
C ILE A 70 -3.86 21.44 -6.82
N VAL A 71 -4.56 21.88 -5.78
CA VAL A 71 -4.85 21.06 -4.59
C VAL A 71 -5.69 19.83 -4.98
N PHE A 72 -6.71 19.99 -5.83
CA PHE A 72 -7.52 18.89 -6.33
C PHE A 72 -6.72 17.86 -7.13
N ILE A 73 -5.84 18.32 -8.03
CA ILE A 73 -5.00 17.42 -8.84
C ILE A 73 -4.04 16.63 -7.94
N ASN A 74 -3.36 17.30 -7.01
CA ASN A 74 -2.46 16.62 -6.08
C ASN A 74 -3.22 15.63 -5.17
N ALA A 75 -4.39 16.01 -4.68
CA ALA A 75 -5.23 15.15 -3.85
C ALA A 75 -5.70 13.90 -4.62
N ALA A 76 -6.09 14.05 -5.89
CA ALA A 76 -6.42 12.91 -6.75
C ALA A 76 -5.23 11.98 -6.95
N LEU A 77 -4.04 12.54 -7.22
CA LEU A 77 -2.81 11.78 -7.42
C LEU A 77 -2.43 11.01 -6.14
N LEU A 78 -2.45 11.69 -5.00
CA LEU A 78 -2.14 11.10 -3.69
C LEU A 78 -3.13 9.99 -3.35
N GLY A 79 -4.43 10.21 -3.56
CA GLY A 79 -5.48 9.23 -3.36
C GLY A 79 -5.29 7.99 -4.24
N PHE A 80 -5.04 8.20 -5.54
CA PHE A 80 -4.81 7.11 -6.50
C PHE A 80 -3.66 6.19 -6.07
N PHE A 81 -2.50 6.75 -5.71
CA PHE A 81 -1.35 5.93 -5.34
C PHE A 81 -1.45 5.35 -3.92
N MET A 82 -1.85 6.14 -2.92
CA MET A 82 -1.94 5.66 -1.53
C MET A 82 -3.03 4.61 -1.34
N THR A 83 -4.22 4.81 -1.91
CA THR A 83 -5.28 3.80 -1.83
C THR A 83 -5.06 2.66 -2.82
N GLY A 84 -4.38 2.92 -3.94
CA GLY A 84 -3.92 1.88 -4.86
C GLY A 84 -2.95 0.88 -4.23
N TYR A 85 -2.21 1.28 -3.20
CA TYR A 85 -1.33 0.40 -2.43
C TYR A 85 -2.08 -0.64 -1.58
N LEU A 86 -3.28 -0.33 -1.09
CA LEU A 86 -4.02 -1.20 -0.18
C LEU A 86 -4.22 -2.64 -0.71
N PRO A 87 -4.80 -2.86 -1.92
CA PRO A 87 -5.00 -4.21 -2.42
C PRO A 87 -3.68 -4.97 -2.58
N ILE A 88 -2.61 -4.27 -3.00
CA ILE A 88 -1.28 -4.85 -3.15
C ILE A 88 -0.71 -5.29 -1.79
N GLY A 89 -0.88 -4.46 -0.76
CA GLY A 89 -0.45 -4.76 0.61
C GLY A 89 -1.21 -5.94 1.22
N PHE A 90 -2.53 -6.03 1.00
CA PHE A 90 -3.34 -7.16 1.49
C PHE A 90 -2.93 -8.48 0.83
N GLU A 91 -2.76 -8.49 -0.50
CA GLU A 91 -2.29 -9.69 -1.20
C GLU A 91 -0.86 -10.06 -0.79
N PHE A 92 0.03 -9.08 -0.66
CA PHE A 92 1.39 -9.33 -0.21
C PHE A 92 1.43 -9.92 1.20
N ALA A 93 0.60 -9.38 2.11
CA ALA A 93 0.51 -9.88 3.48
C ALA A 93 0.04 -11.34 3.50
N ALA A 94 -1.02 -11.68 2.75
CA ALA A 94 -1.51 -13.05 2.63
C ALA A 94 -0.44 -14.02 2.07
N GLU A 95 0.38 -13.54 1.13
CA GLU A 95 1.44 -14.30 0.49
C GLU A 95 2.60 -14.64 1.45
N ILE A 96 2.97 -13.72 2.36
CA ILE A 96 4.05 -13.93 3.35
C ILE A 96 3.59 -14.65 4.63
N THR A 97 2.28 -14.64 4.93
CA THR A 97 1.71 -15.30 6.13
C THR A 97 1.20 -16.72 5.86
N TYR A 98 1.30 -17.23 4.63
CA TYR A 98 0.92 -18.60 4.30
C TYR A 98 1.54 -19.63 5.26
N PRO A 99 0.78 -20.63 5.76
CA PRO A 99 -0.58 -21.05 5.37
C PRO A 99 -1.72 -20.44 6.21
N ALA A 100 -1.53 -19.26 6.82
CA ALA A 100 -2.61 -18.59 7.54
C ALA A 100 -3.78 -18.21 6.60
N ALA A 101 -5.01 -18.22 7.12
CA ALA A 101 -6.18 -17.80 6.36
C ALA A 101 -6.08 -16.32 5.95
N GLU A 102 -6.39 -16.03 4.68
CA GLU A 102 -6.31 -14.66 4.12
C GLU A 102 -7.20 -13.67 4.87
N GLY A 103 -8.37 -14.13 5.33
CA GLY A 103 -9.30 -13.33 6.15
C GLY A 103 -8.71 -12.91 7.49
N THR A 104 -7.94 -13.78 8.15
CA THR A 104 -7.26 -13.44 9.41
C THR A 104 -6.17 -12.40 9.20
N THR A 105 -5.36 -12.59 8.15
CA THR A 105 -4.27 -11.65 7.80
C THR A 105 -4.83 -10.27 7.46
N SER A 106 -5.85 -10.21 6.61
CA SER A 106 -6.50 -8.95 6.21
C SER A 106 -7.21 -8.28 7.39
N GLY A 107 -7.86 -9.07 8.25
CA GLY A 107 -8.49 -8.57 9.47
C GLY A 107 -7.49 -7.92 10.43
N LEU A 108 -6.34 -8.55 10.67
CA LEU A 108 -5.30 -8.01 11.54
C LEU A 108 -4.64 -6.75 10.94
N LEU A 109 -4.41 -6.74 9.62
CA LEU A 109 -3.85 -5.59 8.93
C LEU A 109 -4.82 -4.39 9.00
N ASN A 110 -6.12 -4.61 8.79
CA ASN A 110 -7.12 -3.54 8.88
C ASN A 110 -7.31 -3.06 10.32
N ALA A 111 -7.31 -3.96 11.31
CA ALA A 111 -7.39 -3.59 12.72
C ALA A 111 -6.21 -2.71 13.13
N SER A 112 -4.98 -3.07 12.73
CA SER A 112 -3.80 -2.24 13.01
C SER A 112 -3.89 -0.89 12.29
N ALA A 113 -4.26 -0.86 11.01
CA ALA A 113 -4.45 0.38 10.25
C ALA A 113 -5.44 1.35 10.93
N GLN A 114 -6.56 0.84 11.44
CA GLN A 114 -7.55 1.68 12.12
C GLN A 114 -7.08 2.19 13.48
N ILE A 115 -6.42 1.34 14.28
CA ILE A 115 -5.88 1.77 15.59
C ILE A 115 -4.83 2.87 15.40
N PHE A 116 -3.87 2.67 14.50
CA PHE A 116 -2.86 3.68 14.19
C PHE A 116 -3.47 4.90 13.51
N GLY A 117 -4.45 4.72 12.62
CA GLY A 117 -5.15 5.81 11.95
C GLY A 117 -5.85 6.76 12.94
N ILE A 118 -6.56 6.22 13.93
CA ILE A 118 -7.20 7.02 14.99
C ILE A 118 -6.14 7.75 15.83
N ALA A 119 -5.11 7.03 16.29
CA ALA A 119 -4.05 7.61 17.13
C ALA A 119 -3.29 8.74 16.42
N LEU A 120 -2.89 8.53 15.16
CA LEU A 120 -2.19 9.52 14.36
C LEU A 120 -3.07 10.72 14.02
N THR A 121 -4.34 10.49 13.66
CA THR A 121 -5.27 11.60 13.39
C THR A 121 -5.44 12.49 14.61
N TRP A 122 -5.58 11.89 15.79
CA TRP A 122 -5.70 12.63 17.04
C TRP A 122 -4.43 13.41 17.37
N LEU A 123 -3.25 12.78 17.27
CA LEU A 123 -1.95 13.43 17.48
C LEU A 123 -1.76 14.63 16.53
N MET A 124 -2.07 14.44 15.24
CA MET A 124 -1.93 15.49 14.23
C MET A 124 -2.90 16.65 14.46
N GLY A 125 -4.11 16.37 14.98
CA GLY A 125 -5.06 17.41 15.39
C GLY A 125 -4.47 18.33 16.46
N ILE A 126 -3.81 17.77 17.47
CA ILE A 126 -3.12 18.53 18.54
C ILE A 126 -1.96 19.34 17.96
N VAL A 127 -1.11 18.69 17.16
CA VAL A 127 0.06 19.33 16.53
C VAL A 127 -0.35 20.50 15.64
N MET A 128 -1.39 20.32 14.84
CA MET A 128 -1.91 21.36 13.94
C MET A 128 -2.45 22.56 14.73
N HIS A 129 -3.12 22.34 15.86
CA HIS A 129 -3.65 23.42 16.69
C HIS A 129 -2.55 24.23 17.39
N SER A 130 -1.49 23.56 17.85
CA SER A 130 -0.43 24.21 18.65
C SER A 130 0.74 24.77 17.81
N PHE A 131 1.12 24.11 16.72
CA PHE A 131 2.33 24.42 15.94
C PHE A 131 2.05 24.78 14.47
N GLY A 132 0.78 24.85 14.08
CA GLY A 132 0.34 25.25 12.76
C GLY A 132 0.41 24.16 11.68
N THR A 133 -0.15 24.50 10.53
CA THR A 133 -0.36 23.63 9.36
C THR A 133 0.95 23.09 8.78
N LEU A 134 1.99 23.93 8.68
CA LEU A 134 3.26 23.57 8.05
C LEU A 134 4.03 22.52 8.87
N THR A 135 4.13 22.71 10.18
CA THR A 135 4.75 21.76 11.10
C THR A 135 4.03 20.41 11.08
N SER A 136 2.70 20.42 11.06
CA SER A 136 1.88 19.20 10.96
C SER A 136 2.15 18.45 9.64
N ASN A 137 2.31 19.18 8.53
CA ASN A 137 2.61 18.58 7.22
C ASN A 137 4.01 17.93 7.17
N ILE A 138 5.01 18.58 7.78
CA ILE A 138 6.38 18.03 7.89
C ILE A 138 6.38 16.75 8.73
N ILE A 139 5.69 16.73 9.86
CA ILE A 139 5.60 15.54 10.72
C ILE A 139 4.86 14.41 9.97
N MET A 140 3.76 14.73 9.27
CA MET A 140 3.03 13.76 8.44
C MET A 140 3.92 13.16 7.34
N SER A 141 4.67 14.01 6.63
CA SER A 141 5.64 13.59 5.62
C SER A 141 6.73 12.69 6.20
N THR A 142 7.24 13.02 7.39
CA THR A 142 8.26 12.23 8.08
C THR A 142 7.71 10.86 8.50
N CYS A 143 6.50 10.80 9.05
CA CYS A 143 5.83 9.53 9.37
C CYS A 143 5.63 8.67 8.12
N LEU A 144 5.24 9.26 6.99
CA LEU A 144 5.14 8.54 5.72
C LEU A 144 6.49 7.96 5.28
N ILE A 145 7.58 8.74 5.34
CA ILE A 145 8.92 8.27 5.00
C ILE A 145 9.37 7.12 5.92
N VAL A 146 9.14 7.23 7.23
CA VAL A 146 9.44 6.16 8.19
C VAL A 146 8.66 4.89 7.85
N GLY A 147 7.37 5.01 7.52
CA GLY A 147 6.54 3.90 7.06
C GLY A 147 7.06 3.26 5.76
N THR A 148 7.52 4.07 4.81
CA THR A 148 8.19 3.60 3.58
C THR A 148 9.43 2.79 3.90
N VAL A 149 10.30 3.32 4.77
CA VAL A 149 11.55 2.66 5.15
C VAL A 149 11.28 1.33 5.83
N LEU A 150 10.33 1.29 6.79
CA LEU A 150 9.89 0.05 7.42
C LEU A 150 9.40 -0.97 6.39
N THR A 151 8.63 -0.51 5.40
CA THR A 151 8.14 -1.36 4.32
C THR A 151 9.28 -1.92 3.47
N CYS A 152 10.32 -1.12 3.18
CA CYS A 152 11.52 -1.58 2.47
C CYS A 152 12.30 -2.66 3.23
N PHE A 153 12.24 -2.68 4.57
CA PHE A 153 12.87 -3.71 5.40
C PHE A 153 12.08 -5.03 5.44
N ILE A 154 10.83 -5.04 4.96
CA ILE A 154 10.04 -6.29 4.88
C ILE A 154 10.67 -7.21 3.85
N ARG A 155 11.08 -8.40 4.29
CA ARG A 155 11.57 -9.45 3.39
C ARG A 155 10.43 -9.99 2.53
N GLU A 156 10.62 -9.93 1.22
CA GLU A 156 9.75 -10.55 0.22
C GLU A 156 10.00 -12.06 0.18
N ASP A 157 9.50 -12.77 1.20
CA ASP A 157 9.47 -14.23 1.21
C ASP A 157 8.09 -14.72 0.76
N LEU A 158 7.93 -14.91 -0.54
CA LEU A 158 6.70 -15.38 -1.20
C LEU A 158 6.42 -16.86 -0.86
N LYS A 159 5.92 -17.13 0.34
CA LYS A 159 5.73 -18.50 0.85
C LYS A 159 4.68 -19.27 0.07
N ARG A 160 3.58 -18.63 -0.34
CA ARG A 160 2.50 -19.28 -1.11
C ARG A 160 3.00 -19.69 -2.51
N GLN A 161 3.69 -18.83 -3.24
CA GLN A 161 4.34 -19.19 -4.52
C GLN A 161 5.34 -20.34 -4.38
N LYS A 162 6.19 -20.31 -3.34
CA LYS A 162 7.13 -21.41 -3.05
C LYS A 162 6.41 -22.73 -2.78
N ALA A 163 5.29 -22.71 -2.05
CA ALA A 163 4.49 -23.90 -1.78
C ALA A 163 3.85 -24.48 -3.06
N HIS A 164 3.30 -23.63 -3.93
CA HIS A 164 2.73 -24.07 -5.22
C HIS A 164 3.78 -24.63 -6.18
N SER A 165 4.99 -24.05 -6.23
CA SER A 165 6.07 -24.61 -7.05
C SER A 165 6.53 -25.98 -6.56
N VAL A 166 6.56 -26.21 -5.25
CA VAL A 166 6.90 -27.52 -4.67
C VAL A 166 5.81 -28.55 -4.98
N GLN A 167 4.52 -28.21 -4.85
CA GLN A 167 3.42 -29.12 -5.18
C GLN A 167 3.40 -29.54 -6.66
N CYS A 168 3.73 -28.61 -7.57
CA CYS A 168 3.87 -28.90 -9.00
C CYS A 168 5.04 -29.87 -9.30
N GLN A 169 6.04 -29.92 -8.42
CA GLN A 169 7.16 -30.85 -8.51
C GLN A 169 6.89 -32.20 -7.82
N ILE A 170 5.82 -32.33 -7.03
CA ILE A 170 5.43 -33.63 -6.49
C ILE A 170 4.87 -34.44 -7.66
N PRO A 171 5.50 -35.57 -8.03
CA PRO A 171 4.99 -36.41 -9.09
C PRO A 171 3.58 -36.90 -8.71
N THR A 172 2.57 -36.36 -9.40
CA THR A 172 1.15 -36.70 -9.19
C THR A 172 0.72 -37.92 -10.01
N SER A 173 1.67 -38.76 -10.41
CA SER A 173 1.40 -39.99 -11.14
C SER A 173 2.26 -41.09 -10.56
N GLU A 174 1.63 -42.21 -10.16
CA GLU A 174 2.34 -43.44 -9.78
C GLU A 174 3.42 -43.83 -10.80
N THR A 175 3.25 -43.43 -12.06
CA THR A 175 4.20 -43.60 -13.17
C THR A 175 5.59 -43.00 -12.91
N GLN A 176 5.70 -41.92 -12.13
CA GLN A 176 6.98 -41.27 -11.81
C GLN A 176 7.69 -41.90 -10.61
N LEU A 177 6.94 -42.50 -9.68
CA LEU A 177 7.52 -43.33 -8.61
C LEU A 177 8.15 -44.59 -9.20
N THR A 178 7.52 -45.17 -10.23
CA THR A 178 8.09 -46.33 -10.94
C THR A 178 9.38 -45.98 -11.66
N SER A 179 9.50 -44.81 -12.30
CA SER A 179 10.74 -44.40 -12.96
C SER A 179 11.91 -44.12 -11.99
N CYS A 180 11.65 -43.55 -10.80
CA CYS A 180 12.68 -43.43 -9.76
C CYS A 180 13.09 -44.81 -9.21
N THR A 181 12.14 -45.73 -9.07
CA THR A 181 12.44 -47.09 -8.56
C THR A 181 13.23 -47.92 -9.58
N ILE A 182 12.94 -47.78 -10.88
CA ILE A 182 13.67 -48.47 -11.96
C ILE A 182 15.11 -47.93 -12.07
N GLN A 183 15.31 -46.60 -12.01
CA GLN A 183 16.65 -46.00 -12.05
C GLN A 183 17.53 -46.38 -10.84
N GLN A 184 16.94 -46.70 -9.68
CA GLN A 184 17.70 -47.17 -8.51
C GLN A 184 18.05 -48.66 -8.56
N ASN A 185 17.40 -49.46 -9.41
CA ASN A 185 17.59 -50.91 -9.47
C ASN A 185 18.50 -51.37 -10.64
N GLU A 186 18.94 -50.46 -11.51
CA GLU A 186 19.95 -50.73 -12.55
C GLU A 186 21.39 -50.44 -12.09
N HIS A 187 21.57 -49.99 -10.85
CA HIS A 187 22.87 -49.67 -10.25
C HIS A 187 23.35 -50.67 -9.18
N PHE A 188 22.78 -51.87 -9.15
CA PHE A 188 23.28 -53.00 -8.37
C PHE A 188 23.59 -54.21 -9.27
#